data_AF-A0A939DQW2-F1
#
_entry.id   AF-A0A939DQW2-F1
#
_cell.length_a   1.000
_cell.length_b   1.000
_cell.length_c   1.000
_cell.angle_alpha   90.00
_cell.angle_beta   90.00
_cell.angle_gamma   90.00
#
_symmetry.space_group_name_H-M   'P 1'
#
loop_
_entity.id
_entity.type
_entity.pdbx_description
1 polymer ?
#
loop_
_entity_poly.entity_id
_entity_poly.type
_entity_poly.pdbx_seq_one_letter_code
_entity_poly.pdbx_strand_id
1 'polypeptide(L)'
;MCKKVLALIESILYENKIHKVLKKVAKQRISIILQPGNVPVIERAVGNDEATQALLLTAQIRGWVEVLHEALPTGKVDEQGNLSESSFQNIQTHWRLTDSGWAAIQRRHQMAIFSLIVGLTSIFIAISA
;
A
#
# COMPACT_ATOMS: atom_id res chain seq x y z
N MET A 1 -33.86 5.37 -3.06
CA MET A 1 -32.90 4.94 -4.10
C MET A 1 -31.57 5.73 -4.02
N CYS A 2 -31.61 7.05 -3.84
CA CYS A 2 -30.41 7.92 -3.80
C CYS A 2 -29.36 7.56 -2.71
N LYS A 3 -29.77 7.19 -1.49
CA LYS A 3 -28.84 6.86 -0.39
C LYS A 3 -27.94 5.64 -0.65
N LYS A 4 -28.46 4.61 -1.35
CA LYS A 4 -27.68 3.39 -1.65
C LYS A 4 -26.58 3.66 -2.69
N VAL A 5 -26.88 4.50 -3.68
CA VAL A 5 -25.91 4.91 -4.71
C VAL A 5 -24.79 5.73 -4.09
N LEU A 6 -25.13 6.64 -3.18
CA LEU A 6 -24.16 7.49 -2.49
C LEU A 6 -23.20 6.65 -1.61
N ALA A 7 -23.74 5.70 -0.85
CA ALA A 7 -22.93 4.76 -0.06
C ALA A 7 -22.02 3.87 -0.93
N LEU A 8 -22.49 3.44 -2.11
CA LEU A 8 -21.68 2.69 -3.07
C LEU A 8 -20.51 3.55 -3.57
N ILE A 9 -20.76 4.80 -3.96
CA ILE A 9 -19.70 5.70 -4.44
C ILE A 9 -18.67 5.95 -3.34
N GLU A 10 -19.10 6.21 -2.11
CA GLU A 10 -18.20 6.39 -0.96
C GLU A 10 -17.31 5.16 -0.74
N SER A 11 -17.87 3.95 -0.81
CA SER A 11 -17.11 2.71 -0.67
C SER A 11 -16.05 2.54 -1.76
N ILE A 12 -16.39 2.89 -3.01
CA ILE A 12 -15.47 2.82 -4.15
C ILE A 12 -14.33 3.84 -3.99
N LEU A 13 -14.67 5.06 -3.55
CA LEU A 13 -13.68 6.11 -3.30
C LEU A 13 -12.73 5.70 -2.17
N TYR A 14 -13.26 5.07 -1.12
CA TYR A 14 -12.47 4.57 -0.01
C TYR A 14 -11.51 3.46 -0.43
N GLU A 15 -11.98 2.46 -1.18
CA GLU A 15 -11.12 1.39 -1.75
C GLU A 15 -10.03 1.96 -2.66
N ASN A 16 -10.35 2.98 -3.47
CA ASN A 16 -9.36 3.67 -4.29
C ASN A 16 -8.29 4.39 -3.44
N LYS A 17 -8.65 4.96 -2.28
CA LYS A 17 -7.69 5.56 -1.35
C LYS A 17 -6.76 4.50 -0.76
N ILE A 18 -7.30 3.36 -0.30
CA ILE A 18 -6.49 2.25 0.21
C ILE A 18 -5.52 1.77 -0.86
N HIS A 19 -6.01 1.56 -2.09
CA HIS A 19 -5.18 1.12 -3.20
C HIS A 19 -4.00 2.07 -3.50
N LYS A 20 -4.24 3.39 -3.41
CA LYS A 20 -3.16 4.39 -3.55
C LYS A 20 -2.13 4.26 -2.42
N VAL A 21 -2.58 4.04 -1.19
CA VAL A 21 -1.68 3.83 -0.04
C VAL A 21 -0.87 2.55 -0.22
N LEU A 22 -1.49 1.43 -0.58
CA LEU A 22 -0.80 0.17 -0.86
C LEU A 22 0.28 0.32 -1.95
N LYS A 23 -0.03 1.07 -3.02
CA LYS A 23 0.98 1.39 -4.06
C LYS A 23 2.14 2.24 -3.55
N LYS A 24 1.93 3.10 -2.55
CA LYS A 24 3.02 3.85 -1.90
C LYS A 24 3.86 2.91 -1.04
N VAL A 25 3.22 2.05 -0.24
CA VAL A 25 3.90 1.01 0.57
C VAL A 25 4.74 0.09 -0.31
N ALA A 26 4.21 -0.36 -1.44
CA ALA A 26 4.93 -1.21 -2.40
C ALA A 26 6.17 -0.54 -3.02
N LYS A 27 6.24 0.80 -3.00
CA LYS A 27 7.37 1.58 -3.49
C LYS A 27 8.40 1.89 -2.40
N GLN A 28 8.10 1.61 -1.13
CA GLN A 28 9.07 1.75 -0.04
C GLN A 28 10.19 0.74 -0.24
N ARG A 29 11.42 1.22 -0.06
CA ARG A 29 12.62 0.38 -0.14
C ARG A 29 13.56 0.76 0.98
N ILE A 30 14.18 -0.24 1.58
CA ILE A 30 15.27 -0.02 2.53
C ILE A 30 16.53 0.15 1.68
N SER A 31 17.14 1.32 1.75
CA SER A 31 18.32 1.67 0.95
C SER A 31 19.60 1.20 1.65
N ILE A 32 19.75 1.59 2.91
CA ILE A 32 20.92 1.28 3.74
C ILE A 32 20.52 1.21 5.22
N ILE A 33 21.30 0.49 6.03
CA ILE A 33 21.19 0.50 7.49
C ILE A 33 22.32 1.37 8.02
N LEU A 34 21.99 2.46 8.72
CA LEU A 34 22.98 3.37 9.29
C LEU A 34 23.61 2.76 10.55
N GLN A 35 24.92 2.91 10.66
CA GLN A 35 25.69 2.59 11.86
C GLN A 35 26.41 3.85 12.36
N PRO A 36 26.55 4.03 13.68
CA PRO A 36 26.02 3.19 14.76
C PRO A 36 24.50 3.39 14.97
N GLY A 37 23.78 2.37 15.43
CA GLY A 37 22.35 2.47 15.76
C GLY A 37 21.40 1.57 14.97
N ASN A 38 21.88 0.89 13.92
CA ASN A 38 21.11 -0.07 13.11
C ASN A 38 19.76 0.47 12.60
N VAL A 39 19.71 1.76 12.27
CA VAL A 39 18.48 2.42 11.82
C VAL A 39 18.32 2.23 10.30
N PRO A 40 17.24 1.61 9.81
CA PRO A 40 17.01 1.44 8.38
C PRO A 40 16.61 2.77 7.74
N VAL A 41 17.31 3.15 6.67
CA VAL A 41 16.95 4.28 5.83
C VAL A 41 15.92 3.82 4.82
N ILE A 42 14.71 4.36 4.93
CA ILE A 42 13.59 4.00 4.07
C ILE A 42 13.38 5.09 3.03
N GLU A 43 13.59 4.73 1.77
CA GLU A 43 13.21 5.54 0.64
C GLU A 43 11.69 5.56 0.47
N ARG A 44 11.17 6.73 0.06
CA ARG A 44 9.74 6.94 -0.23
C ARG A 44 8.83 6.52 0.91
N ALA A 45 9.25 6.82 2.15
CA ALA A 45 8.46 6.56 3.34
C ALA A 45 7.02 7.09 3.18
N VAL A 46 6.05 6.27 3.57
CA VAL A 46 4.64 6.68 3.56
C VAL A 46 4.44 7.74 4.64
N GLY A 47 3.66 8.78 4.32
CA GLY A 47 3.37 9.88 5.24
C GLY A 47 2.64 9.40 6.51
N ASN A 48 2.94 10.07 7.62
CA ASN A 48 2.37 9.77 8.94
C ASN A 48 1.15 10.66 9.24
N ASP A 49 0.21 10.74 8.29
CA ASP A 49 -1.04 11.47 8.49
C ASP A 49 -2.09 10.53 9.09
N GLU A 50 -2.95 11.03 9.99
CA GLU A 50 -4.01 10.25 10.64
C GLU A 50 -4.89 9.50 9.62
N ALA A 51 -5.26 10.18 8.53
CA ALA A 51 -6.03 9.58 7.44
C ALA A 51 -5.29 8.43 6.76
N THR A 52 -3.96 8.51 6.63
CA THR A 52 -3.14 7.44 6.04
C THR A 52 -3.00 6.27 7.02
N GLN A 53 -2.86 6.57 8.31
CA GLN A 53 -2.78 5.56 9.37
C GLN A 53 -4.06 4.73 9.46
N ALA A 54 -5.24 5.36 9.40
CA ALA A 54 -6.51 4.64 9.38
C ALA A 54 -6.62 3.67 8.17
N LEU A 55 -6.13 4.09 7.00
CA LEU A 55 -6.10 3.24 5.80
C LEU A 55 -5.11 2.07 5.94
N LEU A 56 -3.95 2.30 6.56
CA LEU A 56 -2.94 1.27 6.83
C LEU A 56 -3.44 0.24 7.85
N LEU A 57 -4.07 0.68 8.94
CA LEU A 57 -4.69 -0.20 9.93
C LEU A 57 -5.80 -1.05 9.30
N THR A 58 -6.63 -0.44 8.45
CA THR A 58 -7.64 -1.18 7.70
C THR A 58 -7.01 -2.23 6.78
N ALA A 59 -5.91 -1.89 6.10
CA ALA A 59 -5.19 -2.83 5.26
C ALA A 59 -4.50 -3.95 6.06
N GLN A 60 -4.03 -3.66 7.28
CA GLN A 60 -3.48 -4.63 8.22
C GLN A 60 -4.55 -5.63 8.68
N ILE A 61 -5.74 -5.15 9.07
CA ILE A 61 -6.87 -6.02 9.46
C ILE A 61 -7.26 -6.97 8.32
N ARG A 62 -7.14 -6.52 7.06
CA ARG A 62 -7.38 -7.35 5.87
C ARG A 62 -6.19 -8.28 5.51
N GLY A 63 -5.08 -8.19 6.23
CA GLY A 63 -3.87 -8.97 5.98
C GLY A 63 -3.06 -8.53 4.76
N TRP A 64 -3.32 -7.35 4.19
CA TRP A 64 -2.60 -6.83 3.01
C TRP A 64 -1.24 -6.21 3.37
N VAL A 65 -1.06 -5.87 4.63
CA VAL A 65 0.13 -5.18 5.13
C VAL A 65 0.44 -5.73 6.53
N GLU A 66 1.73 -5.90 6.81
CA GLU A 66 2.24 -6.30 8.12
C GLU A 66 3.17 -5.22 8.67
N VAL A 67 3.30 -5.18 9.99
CA VAL A 67 4.27 -4.31 10.65
C VAL A 67 5.65 -4.91 10.47
N LEU A 68 6.57 -4.15 9.86
CA LEU A 68 7.94 -4.58 9.65
C LEU A 68 8.75 -4.48 10.95
N HIS A 69 8.65 -3.32 11.60
CA HIS A 69 9.24 -3.03 12.90
C HIS A 69 8.37 -1.99 13.60
N GLU A 70 8.13 -2.24 14.88
CA GLU A 70 7.44 -1.29 15.75
C GLU A 70 8.42 -0.24 16.28
N ALA A 71 7.90 0.98 16.44
CA ALA A 71 8.53 2.05 17.19
C ALA A 71 9.99 2.40 16.82
N LEU A 72 10.32 2.46 15.53
CA LEU A 72 11.66 2.88 15.11
C LEU A 72 11.83 4.41 15.18
N PRO A 73 12.97 4.90 15.70
CA PRO A 73 13.31 6.31 15.67
C PRO A 73 13.45 6.75 14.21
N THR A 74 12.58 7.66 13.81
CA THR A 74 12.41 8.10 12.42
C THR A 74 12.74 9.58 12.35
N GLY A 75 13.60 9.93 11.39
CA GLY A 75 13.94 11.30 11.08
C GLY A 75 13.83 11.59 9.58
N LYS A 76 13.62 12.85 9.24
CA LYS A 76 13.72 13.33 7.86
C LYS A 76 15.13 13.87 7.62
N VAL A 77 15.63 13.63 6.41
CA VAL A 77 16.89 14.23 5.95
C VAL A 77 16.60 15.70 5.61
N ASP A 78 17.52 16.60 5.96
CA ASP A 78 17.43 18.02 5.61
C ASP A 78 17.65 18.24 4.10
N GLU A 79 17.31 19.43 3.58
CA GLU A 79 17.46 19.79 2.16
C GLU A 79 18.91 19.67 1.67
N GLN A 80 19.89 19.75 2.56
CA GLN A 80 21.31 19.54 2.24
C GLN A 80 21.78 18.08 2.34
N GLY A 81 20.87 17.12 2.57
CA GLY A 81 21.23 15.69 2.66
C GLY A 81 21.85 15.26 3.99
N ASN A 82 21.90 16.16 4.98
CA ASN A 82 22.52 15.89 6.27
C ASN A 82 21.51 15.26 7.26
N LEU A 83 22.02 14.29 8.04
CA LEU A 83 21.31 13.62 9.12
C LEU A 83 21.84 14.16 10.45
N SER A 84 21.06 15.01 11.12
CA SER A 84 21.33 15.42 12.50
C SER A 84 20.76 14.37 13.45
N GLU A 85 21.46 14.03 14.54
CA GLU A 85 20.91 13.18 15.61
C GLU A 85 19.62 13.76 16.20
N SER A 86 19.45 15.09 16.16
CA SER A 86 18.22 15.77 16.58
C SER A 86 17.04 15.55 15.64
N SER A 87 17.23 14.97 14.45
CA SER A 87 16.17 14.73 13.48
C SER A 87 15.33 13.48 13.78
N PHE A 88 15.78 12.57 14.64
CA PHE A 88 15.13 11.29 14.96
C PHE A 88 14.08 11.37 16.08
N GLN A 89 13.33 12.48 16.16
CA GLN A 89 12.39 12.73 17.26
C GLN A 89 11.05 11.98 17.12
N ASN A 90 10.75 11.43 15.94
CA ASN A 90 9.44 10.83 15.67
C ASN A 90 9.53 9.31 15.69
N ILE A 91 8.62 8.66 16.40
CA ILE A 91 8.53 7.20 16.44
C ILE A 91 7.47 6.79 15.42
N GLN A 92 7.87 6.06 14.38
CA GLN A 92 6.94 5.59 13.35
C GLN A 92 6.94 4.08 13.23
N THR A 93 5.76 3.55 12.93
CA THR A 93 5.59 2.14 12.59
C THR A 93 5.80 1.97 11.11
N HIS A 94 6.74 1.12 10.73
CA HIS A 94 7.01 0.83 9.32
C HIS A 94 6.24 -0.41 8.88
N TRP A 95 5.77 -0.35 7.64
CA TRP A 95 4.83 -1.29 7.08
C TRP A 95 5.46 -2.03 5.90
N ARG A 96 5.21 -3.33 5.82
CA ARG A 96 5.62 -4.19 4.71
C ARG A 96 4.38 -4.74 4.01
N LEU A 97 4.44 -4.80 2.68
CA LEU A 97 3.40 -5.45 1.90
C LEU A 97 3.51 -6.99 1.99
N THR A 98 2.39 -7.65 2.22
CA THR A 98 2.29 -9.12 2.17
C THR A 98 2.04 -9.60 0.75
N ASP A 99 2.10 -10.92 0.50
CA ASP A 99 1.76 -11.49 -0.82
C ASP A 99 0.29 -11.24 -1.19
N SER A 100 -0.61 -11.28 -0.21
CA SER A 100 -2.02 -10.93 -0.41
C SER A 100 -2.21 -9.46 -0.74
N GLY A 101 -1.41 -8.56 -0.12
CA GLY A 101 -1.37 -7.14 -0.48
C GLY A 101 -0.89 -6.90 -1.92
N TRP A 102 0.12 -7.66 -2.37
CA TRP A 102 0.56 -7.65 -3.77
C TRP A 102 -0.54 -8.09 -4.74
N ALA A 103 -1.26 -9.17 -4.43
CA ALA A 103 -2.39 -9.64 -5.22
C ALA A 103 -3.54 -8.61 -5.29
N ALA A 104 -3.79 -7.88 -4.19
CA ALA A 104 -4.78 -6.81 -4.12
C ALA A 104 -4.40 -5.61 -5.01
N ILE A 105 -3.12 -5.22 -5.06
CA ILE A 105 -2.65 -4.16 -5.96
C ILE A 105 -2.78 -4.57 -7.44
N GLN A 106 -2.42 -5.80 -7.78
CA GLN A 106 -2.46 -6.25 -9.17
C GLN A 106 -3.88 -6.59 -9.65
N ARG A 107 -4.87 -6.55 -8.74
CA ARG A 107 -6.25 -6.94 -8.99
C ARG A 107 -6.32 -8.30 -9.69
N ARG A 108 -5.52 -9.28 -9.24
CA ARG A 108 -5.39 -10.60 -9.90
C ARG A 108 -6.76 -11.25 -10.17
N HIS A 109 -7.71 -11.06 -9.27
CA HIS A 109 -9.06 -11.56 -9.44
C HIS A 109 -9.79 -10.97 -10.67
N GLN A 110 -9.64 -9.67 -10.93
CA GLN A 110 -10.23 -9.04 -12.13
C GLN A 110 -9.58 -9.56 -13.42
N MET A 111 -8.26 -9.78 -13.41
CA MET A 111 -7.56 -10.35 -14.56
C MET A 111 -8.00 -11.79 -14.85
N ALA A 112 -8.21 -12.60 -13.82
CA ALA A 112 -8.70 -13.97 -13.97
C ALA A 112 -10.14 -14.01 -14.53
N ILE A 113 -11.02 -13.12 -14.06
CA ILE A 113 -12.38 -12.99 -14.61
C ILE A 113 -12.32 -12.54 -16.08
N PHE A 114 -11.45 -11.58 -16.39
CA PHE A 114 -11.29 -11.10 -17.76
C PHE A 114 -10.79 -12.21 -18.71
N SER A 115 -9.77 -12.98 -18.31
CA SER A 115 -9.27 -14.10 -19.13
C SER A 115 -10.34 -15.17 -19.33
N LEU A 116 -11.17 -15.42 -18.32
CA LEU A 116 -12.29 -16.34 -18.42
C LEU A 116 -13.35 -15.85 -19.42
N ILE A 117 -13.71 -14.57 -19.37
CA ILE A 117 -14.66 -13.96 -20.34
C ILE A 117 -14.09 -14.05 -21.76
N VAL A 118 -12.82 -13.68 -21.96
CA VAL A 118 -12.17 -13.75 -23.27
C VAL A 118 -12.16 -15.18 -23.81
N GLY A 119 -11.84 -16.17 -22.97
CA GLY A 119 -11.88 -17.59 -23.35
C GLY A 119 -13.29 -18.06 -23.74
N LEU A 120 -14.31 -17.68 -22.98
CA LEU A 120 -15.71 -18.00 -23.32
C LEU A 120 -16.13 -17.36 -24.64
N THR A 121 -15.75 -16.10 -24.89
CA THR A 121 -16.06 -15.43 -26.15
C THR A 121 -15.33 -16.05 -27.34
N SER A 122 -14.10 -16.52 -27.18
CA SER A 122 -13.37 -17.16 -28.30
C SER A 122 -14.00 -18.49 -28.67
N ILE A 123 -14.42 -19.28 -27.68
CA ILE A 123 -15.14 -20.54 -27.90
C ILE A 123 -16.48 -20.27 -28.59
N PHE A 124 -17.22 -19.26 -28.14
CA PHE A 124 -18.50 -18.90 -28.76
C PHE A 124 -18.33 -18.53 -30.23
N ILE A 125 -17.35 -17.67 -30.55
CA ILE A 125 -17.05 -17.27 -31.93
C ILE A 125 -16.68 -18.50 -32.78
N ALA A 126 -15.83 -19.39 -32.26
CA ALA A 126 -15.40 -20.59 -32.97
C ALA A 126 -16.52 -21.60 -33.25
N ILE A 127 -17.55 -21.65 -32.40
CA ILE A 127 -18.74 -22.50 -32.63
C ILE A 127 -19.73 -21.82 -33.60
N SER A 128 -19.81 -20.49 -33.57
CA SER A 128 -20.73 -19.73 -34.43
C SER A 128 -20.22 -19.47 -35.85
N ALA A 129 -18.93 -19.65 -36.07
CA ALA A 129 -18.26 -19.54 -37.38
C ALA A 129 -18.34 -20.86 -38.14
#